data_AF-A0A4D5XF12-F1
#
_entry.id   AF-A0A4D5XF12-F1
#
_cell.length_a   1.000
_cell.length_b   1.000
_cell.length_c   1.000
_cell.angle_alpha   90.00
_cell.angle_beta   90.00
_cell.angle_gamma   90.00
#
_symmetry.space_group_name_H-M   'P 1'
#
loop_
_entity.id
_entity.type
_entity.pdbx_description
1 polymer ?
#
loop_
_entity_poly.entity_id
_entity_poly.type
_entity_poly.pdbx_seq_one_letter_code
_entity_poly.pdbx_strand_id
1 'polypeptide(L)'
;FPRYHIGESMIPNTFFPLERIGMIEKMKPSHFVKKYSVQFVNEHGKLSEPFYFTDHKPHPSSQTWQVLRSEFDHLMLNNAREKGVKVHEGARAIEALFDGGRAVGLRVDDGNGERRVDADVVVDASGQGALIQSRLGLREWDPVLKKAALWTYWEGAYRDAGKDEGCTVVIQTKGKKGWYWFIP
;
A
#
# COMPACT_ATOMS: atom_id res chain seq x y z
N PHE A 1 13.51 -2.04 -7.67
CA PHE A 1 13.25 -1.16 -6.53
C PHE A 1 14.44 -0.24 -6.32
N PRO A 2 14.25 0.95 -5.74
CA PRO A 2 12.96 1.57 -5.41
C PRO A 2 12.09 1.77 -6.67
N ARG A 3 10.76 1.83 -6.52
CA ARG A 3 9.83 2.13 -7.63
C ARG A 3 8.65 2.94 -7.11
N TYR A 4 8.14 3.84 -7.94
CA TYR A 4 6.94 4.62 -7.61
C TYR A 4 5.70 3.73 -7.37
N HIS A 5 4.86 4.11 -6.39
CA HIS A 5 3.52 3.54 -6.19
C HIS A 5 2.65 4.47 -5.32
N ILE A 6 1.34 4.53 -5.59
CA ILE A 6 0.38 5.29 -4.77
C ILE A 6 -0.17 4.48 -3.59
N GLY A 7 -0.63 5.14 -2.53
CA GLY A 7 -1.20 4.50 -1.33
C GLY A 7 -0.23 4.56 -0.16
N GLU A 8 -0.12 5.75 0.40
CA GLU A 8 0.97 6.17 1.30
C GLU A 8 0.50 6.26 2.75
N SER A 9 -0.81 6.43 2.96
CA SER A 9 -1.37 6.50 4.30
C SER A 9 -1.71 5.13 4.85
N MET A 10 -0.90 4.66 5.80
CA MET A 10 -1.16 3.40 6.47
C MET A 10 -2.29 3.53 7.52
N ILE A 11 -2.81 2.38 7.94
CA ILE A 11 -3.89 2.25 8.93
C ILE A 11 -3.37 1.40 10.09
N PRO A 12 -3.72 1.70 11.36
CA PRO A 12 -3.29 0.97 12.57
C PRO A 12 -3.26 -0.56 12.48
N ASN A 13 -4.22 -1.16 11.75
CA ASN A 13 -4.33 -2.61 11.68
C ASN A 13 -3.18 -3.29 10.89
N THR A 14 -2.36 -2.53 10.15
CA THR A 14 -1.13 -3.05 9.54
C THR A 14 -0.05 -3.38 10.57
N PHE A 15 -0.18 -2.91 11.81
CA PHE A 15 0.79 -3.15 12.88
C PHE A 15 1.05 -4.66 13.11
N PHE A 16 -0.01 -5.46 13.25
CA PHE A 16 0.13 -6.89 13.58
C PHE A 16 0.82 -7.73 12.50
N PRO A 17 0.48 -7.62 11.20
CA PRO A 17 1.25 -8.32 10.18
C PRO A 17 2.68 -7.83 10.10
N LEU A 18 2.94 -6.51 10.25
CA LEU A 18 4.30 -5.96 10.29
C LEU A 18 5.11 -6.50 11.48
N GLU A 19 4.49 -6.59 12.66
CA GLU A 19 5.09 -7.15 13.88
C GLU A 19 5.48 -8.60 13.66
N ARG A 20 4.55 -9.41 13.12
CA ARG A 20 4.80 -10.83 12.80
C ARG A 20 5.99 -11.02 11.87
N ILE A 21 6.22 -10.08 10.95
CA ILE A 21 7.36 -10.12 10.04
C ILE A 21 8.56 -9.29 10.53
N GLY A 22 8.61 -8.85 11.78
CA GLY A 22 9.75 -8.16 12.37
C GLY A 22 10.02 -6.76 11.82
N MET A 23 9.02 -6.14 11.19
CA MET A 23 9.17 -4.83 10.55
C MET A 23 8.97 -3.66 11.51
N ILE A 24 8.25 -3.85 12.62
CA ILE A 24 7.97 -2.76 13.58
C ILE A 24 9.26 -2.13 14.12
N GLU A 25 10.27 -2.94 14.45
CA GLU A 25 11.56 -2.44 14.94
C GLU A 25 12.35 -1.67 13.87
N LYS A 26 12.13 -1.97 12.58
CA LYS A 26 12.72 -1.21 11.46
C LYS A 26 11.94 0.08 11.16
N MET A 27 10.63 0.07 11.35
CA MET A 27 9.74 1.21 11.07
C MET A 27 9.79 2.28 12.16
N LYS A 28 9.92 1.90 13.43
CA LYS A 28 10.01 2.84 14.57
C LYS A 28 11.08 3.93 14.43
N PRO A 29 12.35 3.60 14.05
CA PRO A 29 13.40 4.59 13.85
C PRO A 29 13.43 5.18 12.43
N SER A 30 12.52 4.78 11.54
CA SER A 30 12.48 5.31 10.17
C SER A 30 12.09 6.79 10.15
N HIS A 31 12.42 7.47 9.06
CA HIS A 31 12.07 8.87 8.85
C HIS A 31 10.61 9.07 8.40
N PHE A 32 9.83 7.97 8.26
CA PHE A 32 8.42 8.06 7.88
C PHE A 32 7.62 8.84 8.93
N VAL A 33 6.71 9.69 8.46
CA VAL A 33 5.91 10.55 9.32
C VAL A 33 4.98 9.69 10.17
N LYS A 34 4.94 9.94 11.48
CA LYS A 34 4.06 9.21 12.39
C LYS A 34 2.64 9.77 12.29
N LYS A 35 1.69 8.88 12.03
CA LYS A 35 0.26 9.15 11.94
C LYS A 35 -0.45 8.62 13.19
N TYR A 36 -1.12 9.52 13.89
CA TYR A 36 -1.88 9.22 15.11
C TYR A 36 -3.39 9.38 14.93
N SER A 37 -3.82 10.01 13.84
CA SER A 37 -5.20 10.41 13.63
C SER A 37 -5.58 10.52 12.15
N VAL A 38 -6.87 10.78 11.93
CA VAL A 38 -7.45 11.22 10.67
C VAL A 38 -8.43 12.36 10.96
N GLN A 39 -8.53 13.31 10.04
CA GLN A 39 -9.50 14.40 10.10
C GLN A 39 -10.27 14.54 8.80
N PHE A 40 -11.45 15.13 8.90
CA PHE A 40 -12.34 15.35 7.78
C PHE A 40 -12.71 16.82 7.69
N VAL A 41 -12.61 17.38 6.49
CA VAL A 41 -13.21 18.67 6.15
C VAL A 41 -14.48 18.39 5.39
N ASN A 42 -15.62 18.85 5.92
CA ASN A 42 -16.91 18.65 5.27
C ASN A 42 -17.07 19.55 4.04
N GLU A 43 -18.15 19.37 3.27
CA GLU A 43 -18.42 20.15 2.06
C GLU A 43 -18.62 21.66 2.28
N HIS A 44 -18.74 22.10 3.54
CA HIS A 44 -18.83 23.50 3.95
C HIS A 44 -17.50 24.07 4.47
N GLY A 45 -16.41 23.30 4.41
CA GLY A 45 -15.09 23.71 4.87
C GLY A 45 -14.87 23.58 6.39
N LYS A 46 -15.80 22.96 7.13
CA LYS A 46 -15.62 22.74 8.57
C LYS A 46 -14.73 21.51 8.82
N LEU A 47 -13.61 21.72 9.50
CA LEU A 47 -12.71 20.67 9.98
C LEU A 47 -13.34 19.95 11.19
N SER A 48 -13.21 18.63 11.24
CA SER A 48 -13.59 17.82 12.39
C SER A 48 -12.54 17.87 13.49
N GLU A 49 -12.94 17.53 14.72
CA GLU A 49 -11.96 17.10 15.72
C GLU A 49 -11.14 15.91 15.18
N PRO A 50 -9.86 15.79 15.56
CA PRO A 50 -9.05 14.64 15.18
C PRO A 50 -9.59 13.34 15.75
N PHE A 51 -9.76 12.35 14.89
CA PHE A 51 -10.03 10.98 15.35
C PHE A 51 -8.71 10.35 15.76
N TYR A 52 -8.34 10.46 17.03
CA TYR A 52 -7.14 9.81 17.53
C TYR A 52 -7.36 8.30 17.69
N PHE A 53 -6.43 7.52 17.15
CA PHE A 53 -6.52 6.05 17.23
C PHE A 53 -6.35 5.56 18.68
N THR A 54 -5.58 6.28 19.50
CA THR A 54 -5.31 5.90 20.89
C THR A 54 -6.55 5.96 21.79
N ASP A 55 -7.50 6.86 21.47
CA ASP A 55 -8.74 7.02 22.24
C ASP A 55 -9.65 5.79 22.11
N HIS A 56 -9.50 5.06 21.00
CA HIS A 56 -10.29 3.87 20.68
C HIS A 56 -9.56 2.57 21.04
N LYS A 57 -8.23 2.62 21.05
CA LYS A 57 -7.38 1.50 21.42
C LYS A 57 -6.07 2.01 22.02
N PRO A 58 -5.90 2.01 23.34
CA PRO A 58 -4.66 2.44 23.98
C PRO A 58 -3.58 1.36 23.86
N HIS A 59 -2.99 1.23 22.67
CA HIS A 59 -2.01 0.20 22.31
C HIS A 59 -0.99 0.77 21.31
N PRO A 60 0.27 0.28 21.26
CA PRO A 60 1.27 0.73 20.29
C PRO A 60 0.83 0.69 18.82
N SER A 61 -0.11 -0.20 18.48
CA SER A 61 -0.73 -0.25 17.13
C SER A 61 -1.47 1.01 16.74
N SER A 62 -1.82 1.88 17.69
CA SER A 62 -2.55 3.14 17.46
C SER A 62 -1.66 4.29 17.01
N GLN A 63 -0.39 4.00 16.70
CA GLN A 63 0.45 4.81 15.84
C GLN A 63 0.75 4.01 14.58
N THR A 64 0.61 4.66 13.42
CA THR A 64 0.99 4.10 12.11
C THR A 64 1.79 5.15 11.33
N TRP A 65 2.16 4.89 10.08
CA TRP A 65 3.02 5.77 9.31
C TRP A 65 2.33 6.33 8.06
N GLN A 66 2.72 7.55 7.66
CA GLN A 66 2.66 7.96 6.26
C GLN A 66 4.00 7.56 5.63
N VAL A 67 3.95 6.79 4.54
CA VAL A 67 5.15 6.18 3.95
C VAL A 67 5.34 6.64 2.52
N LEU A 68 6.60 6.89 2.15
CA LEU A 68 6.97 6.94 0.74
C LEU A 68 7.05 5.49 0.23
N ARG A 69 6.10 5.12 -0.64
CA ARG A 69 5.93 3.71 -1.04
C ARG A 69 7.14 3.10 -1.75
N SER A 70 7.91 3.90 -2.47
CA SER A 70 9.13 3.42 -3.14
C SER A 70 10.17 2.90 -2.15
N GLU A 71 10.26 3.51 -0.97
CA GLU A 71 11.17 3.14 0.11
C GLU A 71 10.57 2.06 1.00
N PHE A 72 9.29 2.21 1.38
CA PHE A 72 8.60 1.24 2.23
C PHE A 72 8.53 -0.14 1.58
N ASP A 73 8.12 -0.21 0.31
CA ASP A 73 8.04 -1.49 -0.39
C ASP A 73 9.43 -2.11 -0.59
N HIS A 74 10.47 -1.29 -0.79
CA HIS A 74 11.85 -1.77 -0.89
C HIS A 74 12.34 -2.32 0.45
N LEU A 75 12.04 -1.65 1.56
CA LEU A 75 12.34 -2.12 2.91
C LEU A 75 11.64 -3.46 3.19
N MET A 76 10.37 -3.59 2.81
CA MET A 76 9.60 -4.83 2.92
C MET A 76 10.22 -5.97 2.10
N LEU A 77 10.63 -5.68 0.86
CA LEU A 77 11.27 -6.67 -0.01
C LEU A 77 12.64 -7.11 0.52
N ASN A 78 13.44 -6.18 1.05
CA ASN A 78 14.72 -6.50 1.67
C ASN A 78 14.55 -7.30 2.97
N ASN A 79 13.53 -6.99 3.77
CA ASN A 79 13.18 -7.82 4.92
C ASN A 79 12.81 -9.26 4.51
N ALA A 80 12.15 -9.45 3.36
CA ALA A 80 11.91 -10.80 2.84
C ALA A 80 13.22 -11.51 2.44
N ARG A 81 14.16 -10.80 1.80
CA ARG A 81 15.50 -11.35 1.47
C ARG A 81 16.27 -11.79 2.70
N GLU A 82 16.30 -10.95 3.74
CA GLU A 82 16.95 -11.26 5.01
C GLU A 82 16.37 -12.52 5.67
N LYS A 83 15.10 -12.84 5.37
CA LYS A 83 14.41 -14.06 5.83
C LYS A 83 14.57 -15.25 4.89
N GLY A 84 15.45 -15.16 3.90
CA GLY A 84 15.79 -16.25 2.99
C GLY A 84 14.93 -16.33 1.72
N VAL A 85 14.07 -15.34 1.46
CA VAL A 85 13.31 -15.31 0.20
C VAL A 85 14.24 -14.99 -0.96
N LYS A 86 14.24 -15.84 -1.99
CA LYS A 86 14.90 -15.55 -3.26
C LYS A 86 14.10 -14.51 -4.03
N VAL A 87 14.63 -13.30 -4.13
CA VAL A 87 13.98 -12.19 -4.82
C VAL A 87 14.66 -11.93 -6.15
N HIS A 88 13.85 -11.91 -7.22
CA HIS A 88 14.28 -11.54 -8.56
C HIS A 88 13.65 -10.21 -8.94
N GLU A 89 14.47 -9.18 -9.11
CA GLU A 89 14.04 -7.87 -9.63
C GLU A 89 14.35 -7.77 -11.12
N GLY A 90 13.62 -6.94 -11.85
CA GLY A 90 13.71 -6.89 -13.32
C GLY A 90 13.17 -8.15 -14.01
N ALA A 91 12.55 -9.06 -13.26
CA ALA A 91 11.95 -10.29 -13.76
C ALA A 91 10.42 -10.16 -13.79
N ARG A 92 9.84 -10.02 -14.98
CA ARG A 92 8.39 -9.86 -15.18
C ARG A 92 7.74 -11.22 -15.33
N ALA A 93 6.81 -11.55 -14.44
CA ALA A 93 5.91 -12.68 -14.64
C ALA A 93 4.93 -12.36 -15.79
N ILE A 94 4.93 -13.20 -16.83
CA ILE A 94 4.09 -13.04 -18.03
C ILE A 94 2.80 -13.83 -17.91
N GLU A 95 2.89 -15.06 -17.40
CA GLU A 95 1.76 -15.98 -17.31
C GLU A 95 1.97 -16.99 -16.17
N ALA A 96 0.89 -17.34 -15.47
CA ALA A 96 0.84 -18.52 -14.62
C ALA A 96 0.51 -19.75 -15.47
N LEU A 97 1.33 -20.79 -15.36
CA LEU A 97 1.20 -22.04 -16.10
C LEU A 97 0.29 -22.99 -15.32
N PHE A 98 -0.60 -23.68 -16.02
CA PHE A 98 -1.55 -24.62 -15.44
C PHE A 98 -1.46 -26.00 -16.09
N ASP A 99 -1.63 -27.02 -15.27
CA ASP A 99 -1.94 -28.38 -15.70
C ASP A 99 -3.31 -28.76 -15.14
N GLY A 100 -4.29 -28.89 -16.05
CA GLY A 100 -5.70 -28.93 -15.68
C GLY A 100 -6.10 -27.72 -14.83
N GLY A 101 -6.60 -27.97 -13.61
CA GLY A 101 -6.98 -26.93 -12.65
C GLY A 101 -5.88 -26.45 -11.71
N ARG A 102 -4.65 -26.99 -11.79
CA ARG A 102 -3.56 -26.70 -10.85
C ARG A 102 -2.52 -25.79 -11.48
N ALA A 103 -2.14 -24.72 -10.79
CA ALA A 103 -0.97 -23.94 -11.17
C ALA A 103 0.31 -24.76 -10.95
N VAL A 104 1.19 -24.78 -11.95
CA VAL A 104 2.45 -25.56 -11.94
C VAL A 104 3.71 -24.70 -12.08
N GLY A 105 3.53 -23.38 -12.22
CA GLY A 105 4.66 -22.47 -12.35
C GLY A 105 4.32 -21.14 -13.01
N LEU A 106 5.35 -20.44 -13.44
CA LEU A 106 5.29 -19.15 -14.11
C LEU A 106 6.16 -19.16 -15.37
N ARG A 107 5.72 -18.45 -16.41
CA ARG A 107 6.60 -17.94 -17.46
C ARG A 107 7.05 -16.55 -17.08
N VAL A 108 8.37 -16.33 -17.08
CA VAL A 108 9.02 -15.12 -16.60
C VAL A 108 9.98 -14.61 -17.67
N ASP A 109 10.03 -13.30 -17.86
CA ASP A 109 11.01 -12.62 -18.70
C ASP A 109 11.92 -11.77 -17.80
N ASP A 110 13.22 -12.07 -17.82
CA ASP A 110 14.24 -11.38 -17.02
C ASP A 110 15.16 -10.48 -17.85
N GLY A 111 14.74 -10.12 -19.08
CA GLY A 111 15.49 -9.27 -19.99
C GLY A 111 16.52 -10.03 -20.85
N ASN A 112 16.80 -11.29 -20.54
CA ASN A 112 17.62 -12.19 -21.38
C ASN A 112 16.77 -13.20 -22.16
N GLY A 113 15.43 -13.05 -22.11
CA GLY A 113 14.46 -13.92 -22.74
C GLY A 113 13.46 -14.53 -21.76
N GLU A 114 12.48 -15.23 -22.31
CA GLU A 114 11.46 -15.92 -21.51
C GLU A 114 11.99 -17.26 -20.99
N ARG A 115 11.71 -17.56 -19.73
CA ARG A 115 12.01 -18.85 -19.10
C ARG A 115 10.87 -19.33 -18.21
N ARG A 116 10.84 -20.65 -17.99
CA ARG A 116 9.90 -21.31 -17.08
C ARG A 116 10.47 -21.35 -15.66
N VAL A 117 9.60 -21.12 -14.68
CA VAL A 117 9.85 -21.33 -13.25
C VAL A 117 8.79 -22.29 -12.73
N ASP A 118 9.18 -23.50 -12.37
CA ASP A 118 8.28 -24.48 -11.76
C ASP A 118 8.00 -24.14 -10.29
N ALA A 119 6.74 -24.32 -9.87
CA ALA A 119 6.31 -24.09 -8.49
C ALA A 119 5.09 -24.94 -8.16
N ASP A 120 4.99 -25.38 -6.91
CA ASP A 120 3.81 -26.13 -6.44
C ASP A 120 2.61 -25.25 -6.15
N VAL A 121 2.87 -24.00 -5.77
CA VAL A 121 1.87 -22.99 -5.46
C VAL A 121 2.33 -21.66 -6.04
N VAL A 122 1.40 -20.94 -6.68
CA VAL A 122 1.61 -19.60 -7.19
C VAL A 122 0.68 -18.65 -6.45
N VAL A 123 1.23 -17.62 -5.83
CA VAL A 123 0.47 -16.54 -5.18
C VAL A 123 0.55 -15.30 -6.06
N ASP A 124 -0.60 -14.82 -6.54
CA ASP A 124 -0.67 -13.58 -7.32
C ASP A 124 -0.63 -12.36 -6.39
N ALA A 125 0.52 -11.68 -6.35
CA ALA A 125 0.72 -10.42 -5.65
C ALA A 125 0.97 -9.24 -6.63
N SER A 126 0.44 -9.32 -7.86
CA SER A 126 0.68 -8.34 -8.94
C SER A 126 -0.08 -7.02 -8.80
N GLY A 127 -0.85 -6.82 -7.72
CA GLY A 127 -1.66 -5.63 -7.50
C GLY A 127 -2.75 -5.49 -8.59
N GLN A 128 -2.90 -4.28 -9.15
CA GLN A 128 -3.91 -4.03 -10.19
C GLN A 128 -3.65 -4.79 -11.51
N GLY A 129 -2.43 -5.32 -11.70
CA GLY A 129 -2.10 -6.18 -12.85
C GLY A 129 -2.94 -7.47 -12.89
N ALA A 130 -3.26 -8.02 -11.72
CA ALA A 130 -4.09 -9.22 -11.51
C ALA A 130 -3.82 -10.34 -12.54
N LEU A 131 -2.58 -10.80 -12.60
CA LEU A 131 -2.06 -11.77 -13.57
C LEU A 131 -2.95 -13.02 -13.70
N ILE A 132 -3.23 -13.70 -12.59
CA ILE A 132 -4.01 -14.94 -12.57
C ILE A 132 -5.49 -14.64 -12.81
N GLN A 133 -6.04 -13.62 -12.15
CA GLN A 133 -7.44 -13.24 -12.29
C GLN A 133 -7.79 -12.91 -13.76
N SER A 134 -6.93 -12.15 -14.44
CA SER A 134 -7.10 -11.77 -15.84
C SER A 134 -6.99 -12.99 -16.76
N ARG A 135 -6.03 -13.90 -16.49
CA ARG A 135 -5.85 -15.12 -17.28
C ARG A 135 -7.06 -16.06 -17.22
N LEU A 136 -7.67 -16.16 -16.05
CA LEU A 136 -8.83 -17.02 -15.80
C LEU A 136 -10.18 -16.36 -16.10
N GLY A 137 -10.19 -15.08 -16.50
CA GLY A 137 -11.44 -14.36 -16.78
C GLY A 137 -12.30 -14.11 -15.54
N LEU A 138 -11.71 -14.08 -14.34
CA LEU A 138 -12.41 -13.99 -13.06
C LEU A 138 -12.63 -12.54 -12.59
N ARG A 139 -12.50 -11.56 -13.49
CA ARG A 139 -12.64 -10.15 -13.12
C ARG A 139 -14.10 -9.73 -13.16
N GLU A 140 -14.62 -9.45 -11.98
CA GLU A 140 -15.92 -8.81 -11.78
C GLU A 140 -15.68 -7.36 -11.34
N TRP A 141 -16.25 -6.42 -12.09
CA TRP A 141 -16.16 -5.00 -11.77
C TRP A 141 -17.29 -4.59 -10.82
N ASP A 142 -16.96 -3.77 -9.82
CA ASP A 142 -17.97 -3.16 -8.97
C ASP A 142 -18.86 -2.21 -9.82
N PRO A 143 -20.18 -2.44 -9.87
CA PRO A 143 -21.07 -1.66 -10.74
C PRO A 143 -21.29 -0.23 -10.25
N VAL A 144 -20.99 0.07 -8.98
CA VAL A 144 -21.25 1.35 -8.31
C VAL A 144 -19.97 2.18 -8.16
N LEU A 145 -18.85 1.55 -7.83
CA LEU A 145 -17.59 2.22 -7.50
C LEU A 145 -16.77 2.60 -8.75
N LYS A 146 -17.37 3.40 -9.63
CA LYS A 146 -16.71 3.98 -10.81
C LYS A 146 -15.98 5.27 -10.44
N LYS A 147 -14.82 5.12 -9.79
CA LYS A 147 -14.00 6.25 -9.30
C LYS A 147 -12.74 6.43 -10.13
N ALA A 148 -12.24 7.66 -10.17
CA ALA A 148 -10.95 8.03 -10.72
C ALA A 148 -10.23 8.94 -9.72
N ALA A 149 -8.90 8.94 -9.74
CA ALA A 149 -8.08 9.80 -8.91
C ALA A 149 -7.05 10.53 -9.78
N LEU A 150 -6.77 11.77 -9.43
CA LEU A 150 -5.66 12.57 -9.93
C LEU A 150 -4.86 13.01 -8.71
N TRP A 151 -3.54 12.85 -8.76
CA TRP A 151 -2.69 13.13 -7.60
C TRP A 151 -1.30 13.60 -8.05
N THR A 152 -0.60 14.29 -7.16
CA THR A 152 0.78 14.74 -7.32
C THR A 152 1.38 15.02 -5.93
N TYR A 153 2.65 15.37 -5.91
CA TYR A 153 3.40 15.75 -4.70
C TYR A 153 3.58 17.25 -4.63
N TRP A 154 3.65 17.77 -3.41
CA TRP A 154 3.85 19.19 -3.12
C TRP A 154 4.95 19.35 -2.07
N GLU A 155 5.86 20.29 -2.32
CA GLU A 155 6.89 20.70 -1.36
C GLU A 155 6.48 22.00 -0.66
N GLY A 156 6.79 22.14 0.63
CA GLY A 156 6.45 23.33 1.40
C GLY A 156 4.96 23.51 1.70
N ALA A 157 4.15 22.46 1.55
CA ALA A 157 2.74 22.50 1.94
C ALA A 157 2.58 22.64 3.46
N TYR A 158 1.50 23.31 3.87
CA TYR A 158 1.15 23.48 5.29
C TYR A 158 0.98 22.13 5.99
N ARG A 159 1.51 22.02 7.21
CA ARG A 159 1.29 20.90 8.13
C ARG A 159 0.93 21.45 9.49
N ASP A 160 0.04 20.76 10.19
CA ASP A 160 -0.20 21.04 11.60
C ASP A 160 1.07 20.79 12.42
N ALA A 161 1.12 21.35 13.63
CA ALA A 161 2.27 21.21 14.52
C ALA A 161 2.09 20.05 15.50
N GLY A 162 3.21 19.51 16.00
CA GLY A 162 3.20 18.52 17.06
C GLY A 162 2.60 17.20 16.60
N LYS A 163 1.71 16.60 17.42
CA LYS A 163 1.16 15.27 17.16
C LYS A 163 0.31 15.15 15.89
N ASP A 164 -0.18 16.27 15.36
CA ASP A 164 -1.07 16.30 14.20
C ASP A 164 -0.33 16.54 12.87
N GLU A 165 0.99 16.72 12.89
CA GLU A 165 1.81 16.93 11.68
C GLU A 165 1.71 15.78 10.65
N GLY A 166 1.37 14.59 11.11
CA GLY A 166 1.17 13.39 10.32
C GLY A 166 -0.30 13.03 10.08
N CYS A 167 -1.25 13.89 10.42
CA CYS A 167 -2.68 13.64 10.24
C CYS A 167 -3.02 13.52 8.75
N THR A 168 -3.79 12.49 8.38
CA THR A 168 -4.41 12.45 7.05
C THR A 168 -5.66 13.32 7.08
N VAL A 169 -5.75 14.28 6.16
CA VAL A 169 -6.95 15.11 6.02
C VAL A 169 -7.71 14.71 4.77
N VAL A 170 -8.99 14.37 4.94
CA VAL A 170 -9.92 14.04 3.86
C VAL A 170 -10.87 15.21 3.65
N ILE A 171 -10.82 15.84 2.49
CA ILE A 171 -11.52 17.10 2.21
C ILE A 171 -12.63 16.84 1.20
N GLN A 172 -13.89 16.98 1.62
CA GLN A 172 -15.04 16.76 0.75
C GLN A 172 -15.25 17.92 -0.23
N THR A 173 -15.61 17.59 -1.48
CA THR A 173 -16.05 18.62 -2.43
C THR A 173 -17.50 18.99 -2.22
N LYS A 174 -17.89 20.19 -2.68
CA LYS A 174 -19.27 20.67 -2.64
C LYS A 174 -20.22 19.66 -3.30
N GLY A 175 -21.33 19.35 -2.63
CA GLY A 175 -22.32 18.39 -3.09
C GLY A 175 -21.87 16.94 -2.99
N LYS A 176 -20.81 16.65 -2.22
CA LYS A 176 -20.28 15.30 -1.95
C LYS A 176 -19.96 14.49 -3.20
N LYS A 177 -19.59 15.17 -4.30
CA LYS A 177 -19.31 14.54 -5.58
C LYS A 177 -17.93 13.89 -5.65
N GLY A 178 -17.05 14.23 -4.71
CA GLY A 178 -15.68 13.72 -4.60
C GLY A 178 -15.00 14.20 -3.32
N TRP A 179 -13.70 13.95 -3.22
CA TRP A 179 -12.88 14.35 -2.08
C TRP A 179 -11.41 14.39 -2.47
N TYR A 180 -10.61 15.10 -1.68
CA TYR A 180 -9.15 15.13 -1.75
C TYR A 180 -8.55 14.45 -0.53
N TRP A 181 -7.41 13.77 -0.70
CA TRP A 181 -6.54 13.44 0.43
C TRP A 181 -5.41 14.44 0.53
N PHE A 182 -5.04 14.75 1.76
CA PHE A 182 -3.77 15.36 2.11
C PHE A 182 -3.00 14.39 3.00
N ILE A 183 -1.85 13.91 2.52
CA ILE A 183 -1.01 12.92 3.19
C ILE A 183 0.39 13.53 3.36
N PRO A 184 0.83 13.78 4.60
CA PRO A 184 2.17 14.28 4.91
C PRO A 184 3.32 13.31 4.60
#